data_AF-A0A2R4P6S3-F1
#
_entry.id   AF-A0A2R4P6S3-F1
#
_cell.length_a   1.000
_cell.length_b   1.000
_cell.length_c   1.000
_cell.angle_alpha   90.00
_cell.angle_beta   90.00
_cell.angle_gamma   90.00
#
_symmetry.space_group_name_H-M   'P 1'
#
loop_
_entity.id
_entity.type
_entity.pdbx_description
1 polymer ?
#
loop_
_entity_poly.entity_id
_entity_poly.type
_entity_poly.pdbx_seq_one_letter_code
_entity_poly.pdbx_strand_id
1 'polypeptide(L)'
;RNLHSPMYYFICCLAVSDILVSISNFVETLFILLIDNRVMVLEDETARHMDNVMDVLICCSFMASLSFLGVIAIDRYITIFYALRYHSIMTIQRAVLVIVAIWVISTSASTIFIAFDDNKTVVLCLLTYLLFMLTLIMGLYIHMFM
;
A
#
# COMPACT_ATOMS: atom_id res chain seq x y z
N ARG A 1 -19.17 23.59 -13.40
CA ARG A 1 -19.17 22.75 -12.17
C ARG A 1 -18.04 21.76 -12.34
N ASN A 2 -17.04 21.92 -11.48
CA ASN A 2 -15.64 21.63 -11.72
C ASN A 2 -15.37 20.14 -11.89
N LEU A 3 -14.49 19.81 -12.84
CA LEU A 3 -14.07 18.46 -13.17
C LEU A 3 -13.46 17.77 -11.94
N HIS A 4 -14.26 17.00 -11.22
CA HIS A 4 -13.75 15.99 -10.30
C HIS A 4 -13.14 14.87 -11.15
N SER A 5 -11.85 15.00 -11.45
CA SER A 5 -11.10 13.93 -12.09
C SER A 5 -10.93 12.77 -11.10
N PRO A 6 -11.22 11.51 -11.48
CA PRO A 6 -11.05 10.33 -10.63
C PRO A 6 -9.64 10.21 -10.02
N MET A 7 -8.63 10.80 -10.67
CA MET A 7 -7.26 10.94 -10.18
C MET A 7 -7.16 11.54 -8.76
N TYR A 8 -7.99 12.53 -8.41
CA TYR A 8 -7.94 13.15 -7.07
C TYR A 8 -8.35 12.18 -5.95
N TYR A 9 -9.28 11.26 -6.22
CA TYR A 9 -9.70 10.26 -5.25
C TYR A 9 -8.57 9.24 -5.01
N PHE A 10 -7.87 8.83 -6.06
CA PHE A 10 -6.70 7.96 -5.92
C PHE A 10 -5.58 8.62 -5.12
N ILE A 11 -5.28 9.90 -5.37
CA ILE A 11 -4.27 10.65 -4.61
C ILE A 11 -4.68 10.80 -3.14
N CYS A 12 -5.97 11.05 -2.87
CA CYS A 12 -6.45 11.14 -1.49
C CYS A 12 -6.34 9.79 -0.78
N CYS A 13 -6.70 8.68 -1.44
CA CYS A 13 -6.56 7.35 -0.86
C CYS A 13 -5.10 6.94 -0.66
N LEU A 14 -4.20 7.33 -1.56
CA LEU A 14 -2.75 7.19 -1.41
C LEU A 14 -2.24 7.98 -0.20
N ALA A 15 -2.65 9.25 -0.06
CA ALA A 15 -2.25 10.07 1.08
C ALA A 15 -2.76 9.49 2.41
N VAL A 16 -4.00 8.96 2.42
CA VAL A 16 -4.57 8.28 3.59
C VAL A 16 -3.79 7.01 3.91
N SER A 17 -3.41 6.20 2.92
CA SER A 17 -2.59 5.02 3.16
C SER A 17 -1.21 5.40 3.71
N ASP A 18 -0.53 6.38 3.11
CA ASP A 18 0.79 6.87 3.56
C ASP A 18 0.76 7.43 4.99
N ILE A 19 -0.31 8.16 5.36
CA ILE A 19 -0.51 8.64 6.73
C ILE A 19 -0.75 7.47 7.68
N LEU A 20 -1.54 6.46 7.29
CA LEU A 20 -1.77 5.27 8.11
C LEU A 20 -0.46 4.50 8.35
N VAL A 21 0.40 4.40 7.32
CA VAL A 21 1.75 3.81 7.42
C VAL A 21 2.59 4.57 8.45
N SER A 22 2.62 5.90 8.33
CA SER A 22 3.43 6.76 9.19
C SER A 22 2.96 6.72 10.64
N ILE A 23 1.65 6.71 10.89
CA ILE A 23 1.08 6.58 12.23
C ILE A 23 1.44 5.22 12.83
N SER A 24 1.32 4.13 12.07
CA SER A 24 1.63 2.78 12.55
C SER A 24 3.10 2.67 12.98
N ASN A 25 4.03 3.13 12.12
CA ASN A 25 5.48 3.16 12.44
C ASN A 25 5.80 4.05 13.65
N PHE A 26 5.13 5.20 13.78
CA PHE A 26 5.32 6.10 14.91
C PHE A 26 4.87 5.44 16.22
N VAL A 27 3.72 4.77 16.22
CA VAL A 27 3.20 4.06 17.39
C VAL A 27 4.12 2.90 17.77
N GLU A 28 4.63 2.14 16.81
CA GLU A 28 5.60 1.06 17.07
C GLU A 28 6.90 1.56 17.68
N THR A 29 7.50 2.59 17.07
CA THR A 29 8.73 3.21 17.60
C THR A 29 8.52 3.74 19.01
N LEU A 30 7.35 4.33 19.28
CA LEU A 30 6.97 4.80 20.60
C LEU A 30 6.86 3.64 21.59
N PHE A 31 6.22 2.52 21.22
CA PHE A 31 6.14 1.33 22.07
C PHE A 31 7.50 0.72 22.37
N ILE A 32 8.37 0.58 21.37
CA ILE A 32 9.75 0.10 21.55
C ILE A 32 10.48 1.00 22.55
N LEU A 33 10.38 2.33 22.41
CA LEU A 33 10.98 3.29 23.35
C LEU A 33 10.41 3.22 24.77
N LEU A 34 9.11 2.95 24.93
CA LEU A 34 8.50 2.83 26.27
C LEU A 34 8.89 1.51 26.97
N ILE A 35 9.06 0.43 26.21
CA ILE A 35 9.56 -0.85 26.71
C ILE A 35 11.05 -0.74 27.08
N ASP A 36 11.87 -0.12 26.22
CA ASP A 36 13.31 0.06 26.46
C ASP A 36 13.59 0.91 27.72
N ASN A 37 12.78 1.95 27.94
CA ASN A 37 12.85 2.77 29.16
C ASN A 37 12.31 2.07 30.43
N ARG A 38 11.93 0.79 30.38
CA ARG A 38 11.32 0.00 31.47
C ARG A 38 10.09 0.66 32.12
N VAL A 39 9.41 1.57 31.41
CA VAL A 39 8.20 2.24 31.92
C VAL A 39 7.00 1.29 31.86
N MET A 40 6.99 0.35 30.91
CA MET A 40 6.04 -0.75 30.83
C MET A 40 6.76 -2.09 30.88
N VAL A 41 6.50 -2.89 31.93
CA VAL A 41 6.83 -4.32 31.96
C VAL A 41 5.68 -5.05 31.28
N LEU A 42 5.70 -5.12 29.95
CA LEU A 42 4.77 -5.95 29.18
C LEU A 42 5.25 -7.40 29.23
N GLU A 43 4.32 -8.33 29.47
CA GLU A 43 4.58 -9.77 29.43
C GLU A 43 5.10 -10.16 28.02
N ASP A 44 6.09 -11.06 27.93
CA ASP A 44 6.74 -11.45 26.66
C ASP A 44 5.72 -11.86 25.57
N GLU A 45 4.60 -12.47 25.96
CA GLU A 45 3.49 -12.84 25.06
C GLU A 45 2.76 -11.62 24.48
N THR A 46 2.54 -10.58 25.30
CA THR A 46 1.88 -9.33 24.85
C THR A 46 2.79 -8.50 23.96
N ALA A 47 4.10 -8.46 24.25
CA ALA A 47 5.09 -7.80 23.42
C ALA A 47 5.19 -8.46 22.04
N ARG A 48 5.25 -9.80 21.99
CA ARG A 48 5.30 -10.56 20.75
C ARG A 48 4.02 -10.44 19.92
N HIS A 49 2.85 -10.37 20.57
CA HIS A 49 1.59 -10.15 19.85
C HIS A 49 1.53 -8.76 19.22
N MET A 50 2.01 -7.73 19.94
CA MET A 50 2.07 -6.37 19.41
C MET A 50 3.05 -6.23 18.25
N ASP A 51 4.24 -6.84 18.36
CA ASP A 51 5.27 -6.88 17.31
C ASP A 51 4.68 -7.45 16.01
N ASN A 52 3.99 -8.58 16.12
CA ASN A 52 3.36 -9.23 14.97
C ASN A 52 2.24 -8.38 14.34
N VAL A 53 1.45 -7.67 15.16
CA VAL A 53 0.42 -6.74 14.66
C VAL A 53 1.05 -5.55 13.94
N MET A 54 2.18 -5.04 14.42
CA MET A 54 2.91 -3.95 13.78
C MET A 54 3.52 -4.38 12.45
N ASP A 55 4.12 -5.56 12.39
CA ASP A 55 4.64 -6.14 11.15
C ASP A 55 3.53 -6.31 10.10
N VAL A 56 2.33 -6.78 10.49
CA VAL A 56 1.17 -6.86 9.59
C VAL A 56 0.80 -5.46 9.07
N LEU A 57 0.74 -4.48 9.96
CA LEU A 57 0.36 -3.11 9.61
C LEU A 57 1.37 -2.48 8.65
N ILE A 58 2.68 -2.62 8.90
CA ILE A 58 3.74 -2.10 8.03
C ILE A 58 3.71 -2.81 6.66
N CYS A 59 3.61 -4.13 6.65
CA CYS A 59 3.58 -4.92 5.43
C CYS A 59 2.36 -4.55 4.56
N CYS A 60 1.17 -4.47 5.17
CA CYS A 60 -0.07 -4.14 4.47
C CYS A 60 -0.02 -2.73 3.87
N SER A 61 0.48 -1.80 4.68
CA SER A 61 0.72 -0.41 4.33
C SER A 61 1.65 -0.27 3.13
N PHE A 62 2.81 -0.92 3.15
CA PHE A 62 3.79 -0.89 2.06
C PHE A 62 3.22 -1.45 0.75
N MET A 63 2.54 -2.60 0.83
CA MET A 63 1.90 -3.21 -0.35
C MET A 63 0.78 -2.35 -0.92
N ALA A 64 -0.02 -1.71 -0.06
CA ALA A 64 -1.10 -0.83 -0.47
C ALA A 64 -0.56 0.43 -1.17
N SER A 65 0.45 1.12 -0.60
CA SER A 65 1.04 2.31 -1.20
C SER A 65 1.70 2.01 -2.56
N LEU A 66 2.41 0.88 -2.71
CA LEU A 66 2.93 0.43 -4.01
C LEU A 66 1.81 0.16 -5.02
N SER A 67 0.74 -0.52 -4.60
CA SER A 67 -0.43 -0.78 -5.44
C SER A 67 -1.07 0.51 -5.94
N PHE A 68 -1.27 1.49 -5.06
CA PHE A 68 -1.83 2.79 -5.42
C PHE A 68 -0.94 3.56 -6.39
N LEU A 69 0.39 3.56 -6.18
CA LEU A 69 1.35 4.14 -7.12
C LEU A 69 1.24 3.51 -8.51
N GLY A 70 1.15 2.18 -8.59
CA GLY A 70 0.94 1.47 -9.85
C GLY A 70 -0.38 1.83 -10.53
N VAL A 71 -1.48 1.91 -9.77
CA VAL A 71 -2.78 2.33 -10.30
C VAL A 71 -2.74 3.76 -10.83
N ILE A 72 -2.07 4.69 -10.14
CA ILE A 72 -1.90 6.07 -10.62
C ILE A 72 -1.07 6.10 -11.92
N ALA A 73 -0.02 5.28 -12.02
CA ALA A 73 0.77 5.17 -13.26
C ALA A 73 -0.06 4.62 -14.42
N ILE A 74 -0.88 3.58 -14.18
CA ILE A 74 -1.80 3.00 -15.17
C ILE A 74 -2.87 4.02 -15.57
N ASP A 75 -3.47 4.72 -14.60
CA ASP A 75 -4.49 5.73 -14.83
C ASP A 75 -3.97 6.87 -15.72
N ARG A 76 -2.75 7.33 -15.44
CA ARG A 76 -2.07 8.34 -16.25
C ARG A 76 -1.77 7.84 -17.67
N TYR A 77 -1.34 6.58 -17.81
CA TYR A 77 -1.12 5.95 -19.12
C TYR A 77 -2.42 5.89 -19.94
N ILE A 78 -3.52 5.41 -19.35
CA ILE A 78 -4.81 5.30 -20.04
C ILE A 78 -5.34 6.69 -20.40
N THR A 79 -5.18 7.68 -19.52
CA THR A 79 -5.62 9.06 -19.80
C THR A 79 -4.91 9.66 -21.02
N ILE A 80 -3.61 9.38 -21.19
CA ILE A 80 -2.81 9.91 -22.31
C ILE A 80 -3.14 9.20 -23.62
N PHE A 81 -3.20 7.86 -23.64
CA PHE A 81 -3.42 7.10 -24.87
C PHE A 81 -4.90 7.00 -25.29
N TYR A 82 -5.84 7.05 -24.33
CA TYR A 82 -7.28 6.81 -24.56
C TYR A 82 -8.17 7.99 -24.15
N ALA A 83 -7.66 9.22 -24.25
CA ALA A 83 -8.33 10.46 -23.83
C ALA A 83 -9.81 10.61 -24.27
N LEU A 84 -10.17 10.18 -25.49
CA LEU A 84 -11.52 10.31 -26.05
C LEU A 84 -12.54 9.26 -25.54
N ARG A 85 -12.09 8.11 -25.02
CA ARG A 85 -12.98 7.04 -24.50
C ARG A 85 -12.95 6.97 -22.97
N TYR A 86 -11.93 7.56 -22.35
CA TYR A 86 -11.73 7.61 -20.90
C TYR A 86 -12.88 8.32 -20.17
N HIS A 87 -13.40 9.42 -20.73
CA HIS A 87 -14.51 10.18 -20.13
C HIS A 87 -15.83 9.39 -20.03
N SER A 88 -16.01 8.37 -20.86
CA SER A 88 -17.22 7.52 -20.86
C SER A 88 -17.06 6.25 -20.01
N ILE A 89 -15.83 5.79 -19.76
CA ILE A 89 -15.54 4.48 -19.17
C ILE A 89 -15.10 4.57 -17.69
N MET A 90 -14.38 5.62 -17.29
CA MET A 90 -13.81 5.76 -15.94
C MET A 90 -14.83 6.43 -15.00
N THR A 91 -15.75 5.63 -14.47
CA THR A 91 -16.71 6.07 -13.45
C THR A 91 -16.12 5.97 -12.05
N ILE A 92 -16.47 6.90 -11.18
CA ILE A 92 -16.04 6.96 -9.76
C ILE A 92 -16.28 5.60 -9.05
N GLN A 93 -17.36 4.90 -9.41
CA GLN A 93 -17.67 3.57 -8.87
C GLN A 93 -16.58 2.53 -9.12
N ARG A 94 -15.96 2.53 -10.32
CA ARG A 94 -14.86 1.61 -10.63
C ARG A 94 -13.60 1.97 -9.85
N ALA A 95 -13.33 3.26 -9.66
CA ALA A 95 -12.20 3.71 -8.85
C ALA A 95 -12.33 3.25 -7.39
N VAL A 96 -13.52 3.41 -6.79
CA VAL A 96 -13.81 2.92 -5.43
C VAL A 96 -13.65 1.40 -5.35
N LEU A 97 -14.12 0.65 -6.35
CA LEU A 97 -13.96 -0.81 -6.39
C LEU A 97 -12.47 -1.21 -6.42
N VAL A 98 -11.64 -0.54 -7.21
CA VAL A 98 -10.20 -0.77 -7.26
C VAL A 98 -9.55 -0.45 -5.91
N ILE A 99 -9.93 0.65 -5.26
CA ILE A 99 -9.41 1.01 -3.94
C ILE A 99 -9.75 -0.08 -2.92
N VAL A 100 -11.02 -0.50 -2.84
CA VAL A 100 -11.45 -1.56 -1.92
C VAL A 100 -10.72 -2.87 -2.23
N ALA A 101 -10.56 -3.23 -3.51
CA ALA A 101 -9.83 -4.42 -3.91
C ALA A 101 -8.35 -4.37 -3.47
N ILE A 102 -7.68 -3.22 -3.62
CA ILE A 102 -6.29 -3.05 -3.15
C ILE A 102 -6.23 -3.26 -1.64
N TRP A 103 -7.10 -2.63 -0.88
CA TRP A 103 -7.14 -2.80 0.58
C TRP A 103 -7.35 -4.27 0.99
N VAL A 104 -8.29 -4.96 0.36
CA VAL A 104 -8.57 -6.39 0.65
C VAL A 104 -7.38 -7.27 0.25
N ILE A 105 -6.75 -7.04 -0.90
CA ILE A 105 -5.60 -7.81 -1.36
C ILE A 105 -4.39 -7.56 -0.47
N SER A 106 -4.09 -6.30 -0.13
CA SER A 106 -2.96 -5.95 0.73
C SER A 106 -3.14 -6.49 2.14
N THR A 107 -4.32 -6.35 2.75
CA THR A 107 -4.58 -6.89 4.09
C THR A 107 -4.51 -8.41 4.14
N SER A 108 -5.10 -9.10 3.15
CA SER A 108 -5.04 -10.56 3.07
C SER A 108 -3.62 -11.05 2.83
N ALA A 109 -2.87 -10.44 1.91
CA ALA A 109 -1.48 -10.79 1.65
C ALA A 109 -0.60 -10.62 2.89
N SER A 110 -0.71 -9.49 3.59
CA SER A 110 0.07 -9.24 4.81
C SER A 110 -0.27 -10.17 5.96
N THR A 111 -1.55 -10.51 6.13
CA THR A 111 -1.97 -11.50 7.13
C THR A 111 -1.40 -12.88 6.81
N ILE A 112 -1.39 -13.26 5.52
CA ILE A 112 -0.79 -14.51 5.05
C ILE A 112 0.74 -14.50 5.27
N PHE A 113 1.42 -13.39 5.00
CA PHE A 113 2.87 -13.29 5.20
C PHE A 113 3.28 -13.53 6.65
N ILE A 114 2.56 -13.00 7.63
CA ILE A 114 2.84 -13.26 9.04
C ILE A 114 2.51 -14.71 9.43
N ALA A 115 1.45 -15.30 8.88
CA ALA A 115 1.09 -16.70 9.17
C ALA A 115 2.15 -17.70 8.66
N PHE A 116 2.89 -17.33 7.60
CA PHE A 116 4.05 -18.07 7.11
C PHE A 116 5.32 -17.49 7.73
N ASP A 117 5.61 -17.88 8.98
CA ASP A 117 6.69 -17.45 9.89
C ASP A 117 8.14 -17.62 9.36
N ASP A 118 8.33 -17.90 8.07
CA ASP A 118 9.65 -17.98 7.45
C ASP A 118 10.08 -16.60 6.92
N ASN A 119 10.88 -15.91 7.74
CA ASN A 119 11.47 -14.60 7.44
C ASN A 119 12.08 -14.50 6.03
N LYS A 120 12.67 -15.59 5.52
CA LYS A 120 13.28 -15.58 4.18
C LYS A 120 12.24 -15.53 3.07
N THR A 121 11.15 -16.27 3.22
CA THR A 121 10.04 -16.30 2.26
C THR A 121 9.32 -14.96 2.22
N VAL A 122 9.10 -14.34 3.39
CA VAL A 122 8.47 -13.02 3.50
C VAL A 122 9.31 -11.95 2.79
N VAL A 123 10.60 -11.86 3.13
CA VAL A 123 11.51 -10.87 2.52
C VAL A 123 11.62 -11.09 1.01
N LEU A 124 11.75 -12.34 0.55
CA LEU A 124 11.81 -12.64 -0.88
C LEU A 124 10.51 -12.22 -1.58
N CYS A 125 9.35 -12.48 -0.98
CA CYS A 125 8.09 -12.13 -1.61
C CYS A 125 7.92 -10.61 -1.70
N LEU A 126 8.21 -9.87 -0.64
CA LEU A 126 8.21 -8.39 -0.65
C LEU A 126 9.15 -7.83 -1.71
N LEU A 127 10.37 -8.38 -1.82
CA LEU A 127 11.34 -7.97 -2.83
C LEU A 127 10.83 -8.24 -4.24
N THR A 128 10.25 -9.42 -4.49
CA THR A 128 9.68 -9.76 -5.80
C THR A 128 8.51 -8.84 -6.17
N TYR A 129 7.63 -8.53 -5.22
CA TYR A 129 6.51 -7.63 -5.42
C TYR A 129 6.98 -6.20 -5.74
N LEU A 130 7.98 -5.69 -4.99
CA LEU A 130 8.58 -4.40 -5.24
C LEU A 130 9.19 -4.32 -6.66
N LEU A 131 9.98 -5.32 -7.05
CA LEU A 131 10.60 -5.38 -8.37
C LEU A 131 9.55 -5.43 -9.48
N PHE A 132 8.52 -6.25 -9.32
CA PHE A 132 7.41 -6.33 -10.27
C PHE A 132 6.73 -4.96 -10.45
N MET A 133 6.37 -4.28 -9.36
CA MET A 133 5.75 -2.97 -9.42
C MET A 133 6.67 -1.91 -10.05
N LEU A 134 7.97 -1.95 -9.74
CA LEU A 134 8.95 -1.06 -10.36
C LEU A 134 9.04 -1.28 -11.88
N THR A 135 9.11 -2.54 -12.33
CA THR A 135 9.15 -2.85 -13.77
C THR A 135 7.89 -2.40 -14.49
N LEU A 136 6.72 -2.54 -13.85
CA LEU A 136 5.45 -2.05 -14.38
C LEU A 136 5.46 -0.53 -14.54
N ILE A 137 5.85 0.21 -13.49
CA ILE A 137 5.93 1.68 -13.53
C ILE A 137 6.93 2.16 -14.59
N MET A 138 8.12 1.55 -14.64
CA MET A 138 9.16 1.89 -15.63
C MET A 138 8.72 1.55 -17.05
N GLY A 139 8.05 0.41 -17.26
CA GLY A 139 7.52 0.02 -18.57
C GLY A 139 6.45 0.99 -19.07
N LEU A 140 5.51 1.39 -18.20
CA LEU A 140 4.51 2.41 -18.52
C LEU A 140 5.17 3.77 -18.80
N TYR A 141 6.20 4.13 -18.03
CA TYR A 141 6.94 5.36 -18.23
C TYR A 141 7.64 5.40 -19.58
N ILE A 142 8.36 4.34 -19.96
CA ILE A 142 9.05 4.24 -21.24
C ILE A 142 8.04 4.34 -22.39
N HIS A 143 6.93 3.59 -22.34
CA HIS A 143 5.91 3.63 -23.40
C HIS A 143 5.23 5.01 -23.51
N MET A 144 5.16 5.78 -22.44
CA MET A 144 4.57 7.12 -22.48
C MET A 144 5.50 8.17 -23.11
N PHE A 145 6.82 7.95 -23.07
CA PHE A 145 7.83 8.92 -23.51
C PHE A 145 8.52 8.56 -24.84
N MET A 146 8.52 7.29 -25.25
CA MET A 146 8.98 6.85 -26.57
C MET A 146 7.83 6.88 -27.58
#